data_AF-A0A818AYH2-F1
#
_entry.id   AF-A0A818AYH2-F1
#
_cell.length_a   1.000
_cell.length_b   1.000
_cell.length_c   1.000
_cell.angle_alpha   90.00
_cell.angle_beta   90.00
_cell.angle_gamma   90.00
#
_symmetry.space_group_name_H-M   'P 1'
#
loop_
_entity.id
_entity.type
_entity.pdbx_description
1 polymer ?
#
loop_
_entity_poly.entity_id
_entity_poly.type
_entity_poly.pdbx_seq_one_letter_code
_entity_poly.pdbx_strand_id
1 'polypeptide(L)'
;MRRETFDDIGGLLDFSILGSGDIHFAFALINRIDETIPSGIHDDYRRLANAWGERVAQKAGNGIHISYTPVNIWHHWHGSRRDRRYNERWSLLERFQFSPLTDLEKNDRTGLLRLTDTYPYNQSNLVQRLKLLETNIINYFRLRDEDNMKKPIPTLNTNVLSNAPSPSSNQFFRPIMNASMHSDASSIEDNRRSQDFVPRDYLSGYQSHDSTIHEIVL
;
A
#
# COMPACT_ATOMS: atom_id res chain seq x y z
N MET A 1 -15.07 -3.14 16.70
CA MET A 1 -13.90 -3.95 17.13
C MET A 1 -13.59 -3.61 18.58
N ARG A 2 -13.28 -4.59 19.43
CA ARG A 2 -12.84 -4.34 20.81
C ARG A 2 -11.35 -3.98 20.85
N ARG A 3 -10.91 -3.23 21.87
CA ARG A 3 -9.51 -2.84 22.06
C ARG A 3 -8.56 -4.04 22.08
N GLU A 4 -8.94 -5.09 22.81
CA GLU A 4 -8.20 -6.36 22.89
C GLU A 4 -7.95 -6.99 21.50
N THR A 5 -9.00 -7.09 20.68
CA THR A 5 -8.89 -7.61 19.32
C THR A 5 -7.99 -6.74 18.45
N PHE A 6 -8.05 -5.41 18.64
CA PHE A 6 -7.22 -4.47 17.92
C PHE A 6 -5.72 -4.62 18.27
N ASP A 7 -5.40 -4.83 19.56
CA ASP A 7 -4.03 -5.15 19.98
C ASP A 7 -3.56 -6.50 19.44
N ASP A 8 -4.40 -7.52 19.50
CA ASP A 8 -4.05 -8.89 19.10
C ASP A 8 -3.71 -9.02 17.60
N ILE A 9 -4.41 -8.28 16.73
CA ILE A 9 -4.09 -8.25 15.29
C ILE A 9 -2.85 -7.40 14.98
N GLY A 10 -2.33 -6.68 15.97
CA GLY A 10 -1.16 -5.81 15.84
C GLY A 10 -1.49 -4.41 15.33
N GLY A 11 -2.73 -3.95 15.49
CA GLY A 11 -3.20 -2.66 14.97
C GLY A 11 -3.77 -2.73 13.55
N LEU A 12 -4.02 -1.56 12.96
CA LEU A 12 -4.40 -1.46 11.55
C LEU A 12 -3.15 -1.65 10.68
N LEU A 13 -3.37 -2.10 9.44
CA LEU A 13 -2.31 -2.16 8.44
C LEU A 13 -1.85 -0.74 8.11
N ASP A 14 -0.62 -0.39 8.48
CA ASP A 14 -0.06 0.96 8.45
C ASP A 14 0.91 1.19 7.29
N PHE A 15 1.45 0.14 6.68
CA PHE A 15 2.39 0.24 5.57
C PHE A 15 1.76 0.45 4.18
N SER A 16 0.43 0.49 4.05
CA SER A 16 -0.23 0.77 2.77
C SER A 16 -0.37 2.27 2.51
N ILE A 17 0.77 2.93 2.29
CA ILE A 17 0.92 4.39 2.25
C ILE A 17 0.14 5.11 1.14
N LEU A 18 -0.40 4.38 0.15
CA LEU A 18 -1.23 4.93 -0.95
C LEU A 18 -2.71 4.51 -0.88
N GLY A 19 -3.18 4.01 0.27
CA GLY A 19 -4.55 3.55 0.51
C GLY A 19 -4.71 2.03 0.32
N SER A 20 -5.94 1.54 0.13
CA SER A 20 -6.30 0.09 0.07
C SER A 20 -6.40 -0.62 1.43
N GLY A 21 -6.16 0.07 2.55
CA GLY A 21 -6.25 -0.56 3.88
C GLY A 21 -7.62 -1.19 4.18
N ASP A 22 -8.69 -0.59 3.66
CA ASP A 22 -10.07 -1.08 3.77
C ASP A 22 -10.30 -2.39 3.02
N ILE A 23 -9.86 -2.49 1.75
CA ILE A 23 -9.99 -3.72 0.97
C ILE A 23 -9.07 -4.82 1.51
N HIS A 24 -7.85 -4.47 1.95
CA HIS A 24 -6.96 -5.41 2.63
C HIS A 24 -7.61 -5.96 3.88
N PHE A 25 -8.20 -5.10 4.71
CA PHE A 25 -8.87 -5.53 5.92
C PHE A 25 -10.09 -6.41 5.63
N ALA A 26 -10.93 -6.02 4.67
CA ALA A 26 -12.10 -6.81 4.27
C ALA A 26 -11.73 -8.22 3.81
N PHE A 27 -10.69 -8.36 2.98
CA PHE A 27 -10.23 -9.66 2.47
C PHE A 27 -9.44 -10.44 3.53
N ALA A 28 -8.74 -9.77 4.44
CA ALA A 28 -8.08 -10.41 5.58
C ALA A 28 -9.09 -11.10 6.50
N LEU A 29 -10.28 -10.51 6.73
CA LEU A 29 -11.32 -11.12 7.57
C LEU A 29 -11.74 -12.52 7.09
N ILE A 30 -11.62 -12.80 5.79
CA ILE A 30 -11.99 -14.08 5.16
C ILE A 30 -10.77 -14.89 4.68
N ASN A 31 -9.57 -14.59 5.19
CA ASN A 31 -8.31 -15.25 4.84
C ASN A 31 -7.95 -15.19 3.34
N ARG A 32 -8.21 -14.06 2.68
CA ARG A 32 -7.99 -13.87 1.23
C ARG A 32 -7.20 -12.60 0.91
N ILE A 33 -6.44 -12.06 1.87
CA ILE A 33 -5.72 -10.79 1.68
C ILE A 33 -4.80 -10.81 0.45
N ASP A 34 -4.20 -11.95 0.11
CA ASP A 34 -3.30 -12.07 -1.03
C ASP A 34 -3.92 -11.66 -2.38
N GLU A 35 -5.24 -11.84 -2.54
CA GLU A 35 -5.99 -11.47 -3.75
C GLU A 35 -6.08 -9.96 -3.96
N THR A 36 -5.80 -9.17 -2.92
CA THR A 36 -5.82 -7.71 -2.99
C THR A 36 -4.46 -7.13 -3.39
N ILE A 37 -3.44 -7.98 -3.58
CA ILE A 37 -2.05 -7.58 -3.80
C ILE A 37 -1.61 -7.96 -5.23
N PRO A 38 -1.35 -6.98 -6.11
CA PRO A 38 -0.91 -7.24 -7.48
C PRO A 38 0.41 -8.04 -7.56
N SER A 39 0.57 -8.84 -8.61
CA SER A 39 1.69 -9.79 -8.79
C SER A 39 3.07 -9.16 -9.00
N GLY A 40 3.18 -7.84 -9.21
CA GLY A 40 4.46 -7.13 -9.42
C GLY A 40 4.95 -6.31 -8.23
N ILE A 41 4.20 -6.31 -7.12
CA ILE A 41 4.61 -5.61 -5.90
C ILE A 41 5.74 -6.36 -5.21
N HIS A 42 6.65 -5.63 -4.56
CA HIS A 42 7.77 -6.17 -3.81
C HIS A 42 7.31 -7.22 -2.77
N ASP A 43 8.04 -8.32 -2.66
CA ASP A 43 7.66 -9.48 -1.84
C ASP A 43 7.47 -9.14 -0.36
N ASP A 44 8.24 -8.19 0.18
CA ASP A 44 8.09 -7.72 1.56
C ASP A 44 6.68 -7.18 1.85
N TYR A 45 6.06 -6.47 0.91
CA TYR A 45 4.70 -5.98 1.08
C TYR A 45 3.73 -7.16 1.18
N ARG A 46 3.85 -8.14 0.28
CA ARG A 46 3.01 -9.35 0.26
C ARG A 46 3.19 -10.16 1.55
N ARG A 47 4.43 -10.34 1.99
CA ARG A 47 4.76 -11.06 3.23
C ARG A 47 4.15 -10.39 4.45
N LEU A 48 4.30 -9.07 4.59
CA LEU A 48 3.73 -8.33 5.72
C LEU A 48 2.19 -8.35 5.70
N ALA A 49 1.59 -8.18 4.53
CA ALA A 49 0.14 -8.20 4.38
C ALA A 49 -0.43 -9.58 4.73
N ASN A 50 0.17 -10.67 4.24
CA ASN A 50 -0.26 -12.02 4.61
C ASN A 50 -0.09 -12.29 6.11
N ALA A 51 1.07 -11.95 6.70
CA ALA A 51 1.29 -12.14 8.14
C ALA A 51 0.30 -11.35 9.01
N TRP A 52 -0.05 -10.12 8.62
CA TRP A 52 -1.11 -9.35 9.29
C TRP A 52 -2.49 -9.96 9.05
N GLY A 53 -2.78 -10.35 7.81
CA GLY A 53 -4.05 -10.93 7.41
C GLY A 53 -4.37 -12.25 8.12
N GLU A 54 -3.36 -13.09 8.36
CA GLU A 54 -3.50 -14.33 9.15
C GLU A 54 -4.00 -14.05 10.56
N ARG A 55 -3.44 -13.03 11.24
CA ARG A 55 -3.90 -12.64 12.59
C ARG A 55 -5.34 -12.15 12.58
N VAL A 56 -5.70 -11.36 11.56
CA VAL A 56 -7.08 -10.88 11.37
C VAL A 56 -8.04 -12.03 11.11
N ALA A 57 -7.69 -12.95 10.20
CA ALA A 57 -8.49 -14.11 9.84
C ALA A 57 -8.75 -15.03 11.05
N GLN A 58 -7.71 -15.27 11.86
CA GLN A 58 -7.82 -16.05 13.10
C GLN A 58 -8.84 -15.42 14.06
N LYS A 59 -8.80 -14.10 14.26
CA LYS A 59 -9.76 -13.40 15.14
C LYS A 59 -11.17 -13.34 14.55
N ALA A 60 -11.29 -13.26 13.23
CA ALA A 60 -12.56 -13.25 12.53
C ALA A 60 -13.17 -14.65 12.34
N GLY A 61 -12.47 -15.73 12.72
CA GLY A 61 -12.89 -17.10 12.43
C GLY A 61 -13.08 -17.34 10.94
N ASN A 62 -12.18 -16.80 10.11
CA ASN A 62 -12.29 -16.81 8.64
C ASN A 62 -13.65 -16.28 8.13
N GLY A 63 -14.20 -15.27 8.80
CA GLY A 63 -15.44 -14.62 8.44
C GLY A 63 -16.66 -15.06 9.25
N ILE A 64 -16.55 -16.13 10.03
CA ILE A 64 -17.65 -16.66 10.86
C ILE A 64 -18.02 -15.70 11.99
N HIS A 65 -17.06 -14.92 12.50
CA HIS A 65 -17.24 -14.03 13.65
C HIS A 65 -17.36 -12.55 13.24
N ILE A 66 -17.91 -12.29 12.05
CA ILE A 66 -18.22 -10.93 11.60
C ILE A 66 -19.69 -10.62 11.92
N SER A 67 -19.92 -9.45 12.50
CA SER A 67 -21.25 -8.89 12.71
C SER A 67 -21.31 -7.49 12.12
N TYR A 68 -22.51 -6.97 11.88
CA TYR A 68 -22.74 -5.62 11.38
C TYR A 68 -23.77 -4.91 12.24
N THR A 69 -23.77 -3.58 12.19
CA THR A 69 -24.83 -2.78 12.82
C THR A 69 -25.88 -2.47 11.76
N PRO A 70 -27.18 -2.71 12.00
CA PRO A 70 -28.23 -2.43 11.04
C PRO A 70 -28.46 -0.91 10.93
N VAL A 71 -27.64 -0.26 10.10
CA VAL A 71 -27.71 1.18 9.80
C VAL A 71 -27.70 1.42 8.31
N ASN A 72 -28.28 2.55 7.90
CA ASN A 72 -28.19 3.02 6.52
C ASN A 72 -26.91 3.82 6.32
N ILE A 73 -26.10 3.43 5.34
CA ILE A 73 -24.94 4.19 4.90
C ILE A 73 -25.29 4.85 3.57
N TRP A 74 -25.32 6.18 3.56
CA TRP A 74 -25.56 6.97 2.35
C TRP A 74 -24.22 7.31 1.70
N HIS A 75 -23.99 6.76 0.51
CA HIS A 75 -22.80 7.07 -0.28
C HIS A 75 -23.14 8.19 -1.28
N HIS A 76 -22.73 9.42 -0.94
CA HIS A 76 -22.92 10.57 -1.81
C HIS A 76 -21.94 10.52 -3.00
N TRP A 77 -22.21 11.32 -4.03
CA TRP A 77 -21.33 11.38 -5.19
C TRP A 77 -20.02 12.11 -4.84
N HIS A 78 -18.92 11.36 -4.89
CA HIS A 78 -17.55 11.83 -4.69
C HIS A 78 -16.78 11.74 -6.01
N GLY A 79 -17.20 12.52 -6.99
CA GLY A 79 -16.50 12.61 -8.27
C GLY A 79 -16.33 11.33 -9.08
N SER A 80 -15.63 11.46 -10.21
CA SER A 80 -15.46 10.34 -11.14
C SER A 80 -14.46 9.32 -10.60
N ARG A 81 -14.78 8.02 -10.70
CA ARG A 81 -13.86 6.94 -10.29
C ARG A 81 -12.50 7.02 -10.99
N ARG A 82 -12.48 7.52 -12.24
CA ARG A 82 -11.26 7.68 -13.04
C ARG A 82 -10.31 8.69 -12.38
N ASP A 83 -10.84 9.78 -11.85
CA ASP A 83 -10.03 10.86 -11.29
C ASP A 83 -9.52 10.57 -9.88
N ARG A 84 -10.02 9.50 -9.24
CA ARG A 84 -9.49 8.95 -7.96
C ARG A 84 -8.18 8.18 -8.12
N ARG A 85 -7.85 7.76 -9.34
CA ARG A 85 -6.56 7.13 -9.71
C ARG A 85 -6.17 5.93 -8.85
N TYR A 86 -7.14 5.07 -8.53
CA TYR A 86 -6.93 3.90 -7.68
C TYR A 86 -6.10 2.78 -8.33
N ASN A 87 -5.93 2.78 -9.65
CA ASN A 87 -5.09 1.78 -10.31
C ASN A 87 -3.63 2.23 -10.32
N GLU A 88 -3.39 3.54 -10.48
CA GLU A 88 -2.05 4.12 -10.60
C GLU A 88 -1.22 4.03 -9.33
N ARG A 89 -1.84 3.89 -8.14
CA ARG A 89 -1.09 3.65 -6.89
C ARG A 89 -0.26 2.38 -6.95
N TRP A 90 -0.82 1.31 -7.50
CA TRP A 90 -0.13 0.02 -7.56
C TRP A 90 1.02 0.08 -8.55
N SER A 91 0.80 0.67 -9.72
CA SER A 91 1.86 0.89 -10.70
C SER A 91 3.01 1.74 -10.17
N LEU A 92 2.73 2.67 -9.26
CA LEU A 92 3.76 3.47 -8.60
C LEU A 92 4.59 2.61 -7.63
N LEU A 93 3.96 1.87 -6.72
CA LEU A 93 4.67 1.00 -5.78
C LEU A 93 5.47 -0.10 -6.48
N GLU A 94 4.89 -0.70 -7.52
CA GLU A 94 5.54 -1.71 -8.38
C GLU A 94 6.76 -1.12 -9.09
N ARG A 95 6.63 0.04 -9.75
CA ARG A 95 7.74 0.68 -10.48
C ARG A 95 8.94 0.95 -9.58
N PHE A 96 8.70 1.42 -8.37
CA PHE A 96 9.76 1.77 -7.42
C PHE A 96 10.21 0.60 -6.56
N GLN A 97 9.62 -0.59 -6.76
CA GLN A 97 9.88 -1.79 -5.94
C GLN A 97 9.82 -1.44 -4.45
N PHE A 98 8.74 -0.78 -4.04
CA PHE A 98 8.57 -0.29 -2.69
C PHE A 98 8.52 -1.44 -1.69
N SER A 99 9.48 -1.48 -0.76
CA SER A 99 9.48 -2.41 0.37
C SER A 99 9.15 -1.67 1.65
N PRO A 100 8.02 -1.99 2.33
CA PRO A 100 7.73 -1.39 3.63
C PRO A 100 8.80 -1.61 4.71
N LEU A 101 9.59 -2.68 4.59
CA LEU A 101 10.60 -3.03 5.59
C LEU A 101 11.85 -2.19 5.49
N THR A 102 12.19 -1.74 4.28
CA THR A 102 13.40 -0.96 4.03
C THR A 102 13.10 0.48 3.71
N ASP A 103 11.89 0.81 3.26
CA ASP A 103 11.56 2.13 2.74
C ASP A 103 10.78 2.97 3.75
N LEU A 104 10.24 2.36 4.81
CA LEU A 104 9.52 3.05 5.87
C LEU A 104 10.25 2.97 7.20
N GLU A 105 10.17 4.08 7.92
CA GLU A 105 10.56 4.16 9.32
C GLU A 105 9.43 4.82 10.10
N LYS A 106 9.25 4.38 11.35
CA LYS A 106 8.36 5.05 12.28
C LYS A 106 9.17 6.06 13.09
N ASN A 107 8.69 7.28 13.15
CA ASN A 107 9.22 8.28 14.06
C ASN A 107 8.74 7.96 15.49
N ASP A 108 9.64 7.55 16.38
CA ASP A 108 9.29 7.16 17.75
C ASP A 108 8.66 8.28 18.58
N ARG A 109 8.93 9.55 18.23
CA ARG A 109 8.41 10.71 18.97
C ARG A 109 6.99 11.05 18.55
N THR A 110 6.68 10.98 17.26
CA THR A 110 5.37 11.39 16.72
C THR A 110 4.45 10.20 16.42
N GLY A 111 5.02 9.00 16.27
CA GLY A 111 4.32 7.81 15.80
C GLY A 111 4.04 7.82 14.29
N LEU A 112 4.43 8.86 13.56
CA LEU A 112 4.20 8.98 12.11
C LEU A 112 5.19 8.12 11.32
N LEU A 113 4.73 7.60 10.19
CA LEU A 113 5.60 6.95 9.21
C LEU A 113 6.29 8.00 8.35
N ARG A 114 7.56 7.76 8.04
CA ARG A 114 8.35 8.52 7.07
C ARG A 114 9.03 7.56 6.11
N LEU A 115 9.36 8.06 4.92
CA LEU A 115 10.30 7.34 4.06
C LEU A 115 11.67 7.37 4.74
N THR A 116 12.41 6.26 4.70
CA THR A 116 13.76 6.21 5.28
C THR A 116 14.67 7.21 4.57
N ASP A 117 15.56 7.84 5.34
CA ASP A 117 16.70 8.61 4.85
C ASP A 117 18.03 7.92 5.18
N THR A 118 17.99 6.75 5.83
CA THR A 118 19.15 6.04 6.36
C THR A 118 19.65 4.96 5.41
N TYR A 119 20.34 5.38 4.34
CA TYR A 119 21.15 4.45 3.55
C TYR A 119 22.64 4.69 3.75
N PRO A 120 23.47 3.63 3.73
CA PRO A 120 24.91 3.78 3.63
C PRO A 120 25.29 4.71 2.47
N TYR A 121 26.21 5.65 2.71
CA TYR A 121 26.62 6.69 1.74
C TYR A 121 27.02 6.13 0.36
N ASN A 122 27.45 4.87 0.30
CA ASN A 122 27.81 4.18 -0.93
C ASN A 122 26.62 3.67 -1.77
N GLN A 123 25.36 3.95 -1.38
CA GLN A 123 24.15 3.53 -2.07
C GLN A 123 23.38 4.72 -2.69
N SER A 124 24.09 5.57 -3.43
CA SER A 124 23.52 6.77 -4.10
C SER A 124 22.26 6.47 -4.92
N ASN A 125 22.19 5.29 -5.56
CA ASN A 125 21.05 4.86 -6.34
C ASN A 125 19.78 4.64 -5.50
N LEU A 126 19.91 4.15 -4.26
CA LEU A 126 18.75 3.94 -3.38
C LEU A 126 18.22 5.25 -2.82
N VAL A 127 19.12 6.15 -2.42
CA VAL A 127 18.74 7.51 -1.99
C VAL A 127 18.02 8.23 -3.12
N GLN A 128 18.53 8.13 -4.36
CA GLN A 128 17.87 8.72 -5.52
C GLN A 128 16.50 8.08 -5.80
N ARG A 129 16.39 6.75 -5.72
CA ARG A 129 15.13 6.02 -5.88
C ARG A 129 14.06 6.51 -4.89
N LEU A 130 14.40 6.67 -3.60
CA LEU A 130 13.43 7.14 -2.61
C LEU A 130 13.02 8.59 -2.78
N LYS A 131 13.94 9.49 -3.13
CA LYS A 131 13.59 10.88 -3.47
C LYS A 131 12.63 10.95 -4.65
N LEU A 132 12.85 10.10 -5.66
CA LEU A 132 11.95 9.98 -6.79
C LEU A 132 10.60 9.37 -6.38
N LEU A 133 10.60 8.34 -5.51
CA LEU A 133 9.38 7.76 -4.96
C LEU A 133 8.55 8.82 -4.23
N GLU A 134 9.15 9.55 -3.28
CA GLU A 134 8.52 10.63 -2.52
C GLU A 134 7.88 11.67 -3.45
N THR A 135 8.64 12.16 -4.43
CA THR A 135 8.17 13.13 -5.42
C THR A 135 6.96 12.59 -6.18
N ASN A 136 6.99 11.31 -6.57
CA ASN A 136 5.88 10.67 -7.29
C ASN A 136 4.66 10.44 -6.39
N ILE A 137 4.84 10.15 -5.10
CA ILE A 137 3.76 10.05 -4.11
C ILE A 137 3.06 11.41 -3.95
N ILE A 138 3.82 12.48 -3.76
CA ILE A 138 3.28 13.85 -3.66
C ILE A 138 2.51 14.20 -4.93
N ASN A 139 3.07 13.92 -6.10
CA ASN A 139 2.41 14.18 -7.38
C ASN A 139 1.15 13.31 -7.56
N TYR A 140 1.18 12.06 -7.11
CA TYR A 140 0.02 11.16 -7.13
C TYR A 140 -1.15 11.79 -6.37
N PHE A 141 -0.92 12.24 -5.13
CA PHE A 141 -1.97 12.90 -4.32
C PHE A 141 -2.43 14.22 -4.91
N ARG A 142 -1.54 15.07 -5.45
CA ARG A 142 -1.93 16.32 -6.13
C ARG A 142 -2.82 16.07 -7.36
N LEU A 143 -2.60 14.98 -8.07
CA LEU A 143 -3.33 14.64 -9.28
C LEU A 143 -4.68 13.95 -9.02
N ARG A 144 -4.92 13.41 -7.81
CA ARG A 144 -6.23 12.84 -7.43
C ARG A 144 -7.31 13.90 -7.30
N ASP A 145 -8.46 13.66 -7.88
CA ASP A 145 -9.67 14.45 -7.66
C ASP A 145 -10.77 13.52 -7.15
N GLU A 146 -10.94 13.49 -5.84
CA GLU A 146 -11.89 12.57 -5.20
C GLU A 146 -13.28 13.16 -5.07
N ASP A 147 -13.45 14.48 -5.13
CA ASP A 147 -14.74 15.13 -4.88
C ASP A 147 -15.18 16.05 -6.03
N ASN A 148 -14.55 15.91 -7.21
CA ASN A 148 -14.67 16.86 -8.32
C ASN A 148 -14.40 18.31 -7.85
N MET A 149 -13.38 18.49 -7.01
CA MET A 149 -12.99 19.81 -6.54
C MET A 149 -12.38 20.59 -7.71
N LYS A 150 -12.78 21.86 -7.87
CA LYS A 150 -12.07 22.76 -8.80
C LYS A 150 -10.62 22.89 -8.35
N LYS A 151 -9.72 22.15 -9.01
CA LYS A 151 -8.30 22.30 -8.75
C LYS A 151 -7.84 23.69 -9.17
N PRO A 152 -6.99 24.36 -8.40
CA PRO A 152 -6.32 25.56 -8.87
C PRO A 152 -5.62 25.22 -10.18
N ILE A 153 -5.88 26.01 -11.23
CA ILE A 153 -5.15 25.89 -12.50
C ILE A 153 -3.66 26.03 -12.13
N PRO A 154 -2.81 25.02 -12.39
CA PRO A 154 -1.39 25.17 -12.17
C PRO A 154 -0.93 26.32 -13.06
N THR A 155 -0.37 27.38 -12.48
CA THR A 155 0.38 28.37 -13.27
C THR A 155 1.54 27.62 -13.90
N LEU A 156 1.40 27.27 -15.18
CA LEU A 156 2.45 26.64 -15.96
C LEU A 156 3.67 27.56 -15.95
N ASN A 157 4.69 27.17 -15.21
CA ASN A 157 6.01 27.74 -15.38
C ASN A 157 6.58 27.11 -16.66
N THR A 158 6.47 27.82 -17.77
CA THR A 158 6.72 27.34 -19.15
C THR A 158 8.17 26.93 -19.45
N ASN A 159 9.07 26.96 -18.46
CA ASN A 159 10.51 26.78 -18.67
C ASN A 159 11.04 25.34 -18.47
N VAL A 160 10.20 24.35 -18.14
CA VAL A 160 10.69 22.99 -17.79
C VAL A 160 10.34 21.90 -18.83
N LEU A 161 9.55 22.21 -19.86
CA LEU A 161 9.08 21.20 -20.83
C LEU A 161 10.01 20.96 -22.04
N SER A 162 11.19 21.58 -22.12
CA SER A 162 12.06 21.44 -23.29
C SER A 162 12.98 20.21 -23.32
N ASN A 163 13.07 19.41 -22.24
CA ASN A 163 14.09 18.35 -22.13
C ASN A 163 13.58 16.93 -21.84
N ALA A 164 12.30 16.62 -22.06
CA ALA A 164 11.81 15.23 -21.94
C ALA A 164 11.88 14.49 -23.30
N PRO A 165 12.52 13.31 -23.40
CA PRO A 165 12.47 12.50 -24.61
C PRO A 165 11.07 11.91 -24.82
N SER A 166 10.62 11.92 -26.07
CA SER A 166 9.30 11.44 -26.51
C SER A 166 9.14 9.93 -26.28
N PRO A 167 7.98 9.44 -25.77
CA PRO A 167 7.70 8.02 -25.70
C PRO A 167 7.29 7.48 -27.08
N SER A 168 7.97 6.43 -27.53
CA SER A 168 7.59 5.65 -28.70
C SER A 168 6.23 4.97 -28.49
N SER A 169 5.40 5.06 -29.51
CA SER A 169 4.05 4.51 -29.61
C SER A 169 4.02 2.98 -29.60
N ASN A 170 2.87 2.45 -29.15
CA ASN A 170 2.41 1.05 -29.16
C ASN A 170 2.99 0.13 -28.07
N GLN A 171 2.13 -0.29 -27.14
CA GLN A 171 1.59 -1.66 -27.10
C GLN A 171 0.69 -1.89 -25.86
N PHE A 172 -0.36 -2.71 -26.07
CA PHE A 172 -1.23 -3.41 -25.11
C PHE A 172 -2.43 -2.67 -24.48
N PHE A 173 -3.49 -2.54 -25.28
CA PHE A 173 -4.86 -2.80 -24.81
C PHE A 173 -5.28 -4.18 -25.34
N ARG A 174 -5.63 -5.11 -24.45
CA ARG A 174 -6.48 -6.28 -24.80
C ARG A 174 -7.62 -6.37 -23.79
N PRO A 175 -8.88 -6.52 -24.24
CA PRO A 175 -10.02 -6.69 -23.34
C PRO A 175 -10.11 -8.12 -22.82
N ILE A 176 -10.47 -8.28 -21.54
CA ILE A 176 -10.73 -9.58 -20.91
C ILE A 176 -12.12 -10.06 -21.40
N MET A 177 -12.14 -11.18 -22.13
CA MET A 177 -13.34 -11.94 -22.46
C MET A 177 -13.58 -13.04 -21.42
N ASN A 178 -14.86 -13.27 -21.11
CA ASN A 178 -15.39 -14.30 -20.22
C ASN A 178 -14.95 -15.73 -20.58
N ALA A 179 -14.79 -16.58 -19.57
CA ALA A 179 -14.96 -18.02 -19.70
C ALA A 179 -15.65 -18.58 -18.44
N SER A 180 -16.72 -19.33 -18.69
CA SER A 180 -17.48 -20.12 -17.73
C SER A 180 -17.21 -21.61 -17.95
N MET A 181 -17.31 -22.36 -16.86
CA MET A 181 -17.64 -23.79 -16.73
C MET A 181 -16.55 -24.88 -16.75
N HIS A 182 -16.45 -25.50 -15.56
CA HIS A 182 -16.50 -26.94 -15.22
C HIS A 182 -15.22 -27.77 -14.95
N SER A 183 -15.23 -28.27 -13.70
CA SER A 183 -14.82 -29.59 -13.16
C SER A 183 -13.41 -30.11 -13.43
N ASP A 184 -12.61 -30.29 -12.37
CA ASP A 184 -12.54 -31.59 -11.68
C ASP A 184 -11.68 -31.54 -10.42
N ALA A 185 -12.05 -32.41 -9.47
CA ALA A 185 -11.39 -32.62 -8.20
C ALA A 185 -10.26 -33.65 -8.32
N SER A 186 -9.11 -33.39 -7.69
CA SER A 186 -8.29 -34.43 -7.05
C SER A 186 -7.18 -33.83 -6.17
N SER A 187 -7.29 -34.14 -4.88
CA SER A 187 -6.24 -34.46 -3.90
C SER A 187 -4.81 -33.93 -4.14
N ILE A 188 -4.37 -32.99 -3.31
CA ILE A 188 -2.96 -32.87 -2.89
C ILE A 188 -2.92 -32.57 -1.38
N GLU A 189 -2.00 -33.26 -0.72
CA GLU A 189 -1.88 -33.53 0.70
C GLU A 189 -1.45 -32.35 1.58
N ASP A 190 -1.86 -32.50 2.84
CA ASP A 190 -1.45 -31.79 4.04
C ASP A 190 0.09 -31.78 4.20
N ASN A 191 0.69 -30.60 4.35
CA ASN A 191 2.05 -30.50 4.91
C ASN A 191 2.17 -29.24 5.77
N ARG A 192 1.64 -29.33 6.99
CA ARG A 192 1.91 -28.39 8.08
C ARG A 192 3.35 -28.58 8.56
N ARG A 193 4.22 -27.60 8.31
CA ARG A 193 5.46 -27.41 9.06
C ARG A 193 5.68 -25.93 9.39
N SER A 194 5.49 -25.65 10.68
CA SER A 194 6.20 -24.69 11.52
C SER A 194 7.25 -23.80 10.84
N GLN A 195 7.03 -22.49 10.83
CA GLN A 195 8.11 -21.49 10.81
C GLN A 195 7.78 -20.28 11.70
N ASP A 196 8.48 -20.25 12.82
CA ASP A 196 9.22 -19.14 13.42
C ASP A 196 8.52 -17.78 13.66
N PHE A 197 8.28 -17.58 14.95
CA PHE A 197 7.98 -16.32 15.64
C PHE A 197 8.98 -15.21 15.31
N VAL A 198 8.49 -14.07 14.79
CA VAL A 198 9.28 -12.83 14.68
C VAL A 198 8.79 -11.87 15.78
N PRO A 199 9.53 -11.72 16.90
CA PRO A 199 9.18 -10.75 17.92
C PRO A 199 9.43 -9.31 17.45
N ARG A 200 8.55 -8.42 17.92
CA ARG A 200 8.71 -6.96 17.92
C ARG A 200 10.00 -6.61 18.64
N ASP A 201 11.03 -6.18 17.92
CA ASP A 201 12.06 -5.26 18.39
C ASP A 201 12.90 -4.82 17.17
N TYR A 202 12.50 -3.72 16.54
CA TYR A 202 13.37 -3.03 15.59
C TYR A 202 14.39 -2.21 16.38
N LEU A 203 15.65 -2.56 16.17
CA LEU A 203 16.82 -2.19 16.96
C LEU A 203 16.94 -0.68 17.24
N SER A 204 17.16 -0.39 18.52
CA SER A 204 17.56 0.90 19.06
C SER A 204 18.98 1.31 18.64
N GLY A 205 19.13 2.57 18.26
CA GLY A 205 20.38 3.32 18.40
C GLY A 205 20.88 3.94 17.10
N TYR A 206 20.74 5.26 16.95
CA TYR A 206 21.87 6.20 16.97
C TYR A 206 21.41 7.66 16.81
N GLN A 207 22.26 8.61 17.21
CA GLN A 207 21.98 10.03 17.37
C GLN A 207 21.85 10.84 16.06
N SER A 208 21.06 11.91 16.17
CA SER A 208 20.63 12.88 15.15
C SER A 208 21.75 13.65 14.45
N HIS A 209 21.56 13.95 13.17
CA HIS A 209 22.01 15.20 12.55
C HIS A 209 20.88 15.86 11.76
N ASP A 210 20.85 17.18 11.87
CA ASP A 210 19.79 18.10 11.47
C ASP A 210 19.78 18.32 9.95
N SER A 211 18.65 18.03 9.30
CA SER A 211 18.30 18.59 8.01
C SER A 211 16.79 18.62 7.84
N THR A 212 16.27 19.82 7.59
CA THR A 212 14.87 20.20 7.36
C THR A 212 14.03 19.12 6.68
N ILE A 213 13.12 18.49 7.42
CA ILE A 213 12.19 17.44 6.94
C ILE A 213 10.83 18.06 6.65
N HIS A 214 10.26 17.75 5.48
CA HIS A 214 8.85 17.96 5.19
C HIS A 214 8.06 16.76 5.73
N GLU A 215 7.47 16.89 6.92
CA GLU A 215 6.53 15.90 7.44
C GLU A 215 5.26 15.90 6.58
N ILE A 216 4.96 14.78 5.92
CA ILE A 216 3.68 14.56 5.25
C ILE A 216 2.73 13.98 6.30
N VAL A 217 1.77 14.80 6.73
CA VAL A 217 0.62 14.34 7.49
C VAL A 217 -0.39 13.78 6.50
N LEU A 218 -0.68 12.47 6.58
CA LEU A 218 -1.75 11.79 5.85
C LEU A 218 -3.06 11.83 6.64
#